data_AF-A0A2X3GP53-F1
#
_entry.id   AF-A0A2X3GP53-F1
#
_cell.length_a   1.000
_cell.length_b   1.000
_cell.length_c   1.000
_cell.angle_alpha   90.00
_cell.angle_beta   90.00
_cell.angle_gamma   90.00
#
_symmetry.space_group_name_H-M   'P 1'
#
loop_
_entity.id
_entity.type
_entity.pdbx_description
1 polymer ?
#
loop_
_entity_poly.entity_id
_entity_poly.type
_entity_poly.pdbx_seq_one_letter_code
_entity_poly.pdbx_strand_id
1 'polypeptide(L)'
;MQLPPETVYAQVLYQIGALAAIVHAQGGELRHVKPHGMLYNQAAKEPPLADAIARAVRDADADLVLVGLAGSELIRAGQHYQLTTRQEVFADRGYQADGSLVPRSQPGALIESEEQALAQTLEMVQHNRVRSLSGEWAHVKAETVCLHGDGAHALDFARRLRAAFAGRNIDVSADLE
;
A
#
# COMPACT_ATOMS: atom_id res chain seq x y z
N MET A 1 -12.53 1.99 -15.37
CA MET A 1 -12.28 3.03 -16.39
C MET A 1 -10.90 2.77 -16.95
N GLN A 2 -10.76 2.54 -18.26
CA GLN A 2 -9.46 2.33 -18.87
C GLN A 2 -8.97 3.68 -19.41
N LEU A 3 -7.89 4.19 -18.86
CA LEU A 3 -7.27 5.44 -19.31
C LEU A 3 -5.97 5.13 -20.03
N PRO A 4 -5.60 5.89 -21.08
CA PRO A 4 -4.28 5.81 -21.67
C PRO A 4 -3.19 6.08 -20.62
N PRO A 5 -2.05 5.35 -20.63
CA PRO A 5 -0.97 5.56 -19.65
C PRO A 5 -0.51 7.01 -19.55
N GLU A 6 -0.38 7.71 -20.68
CA GLU A 6 0.00 9.13 -20.71
C GLU A 6 -1.03 10.05 -20.03
N THR A 7 -2.32 9.72 -20.10
CA THR A 7 -3.36 10.43 -19.34
C THR A 7 -3.18 10.21 -17.85
N VAL A 8 -2.86 8.98 -17.44
CA VAL A 8 -2.61 8.66 -16.03
C VAL A 8 -1.36 9.37 -15.52
N TYR A 9 -0.27 9.35 -16.28
CA TYR A 9 0.96 10.09 -15.96
C TYR A 9 0.65 11.57 -15.68
N ALA A 10 -0.05 12.25 -16.60
CA ALA A 10 -0.36 13.66 -16.47
C ALA A 10 -1.26 13.95 -15.24
N GLN A 11 -2.27 13.10 -15.00
CA GLN A 11 -3.17 13.26 -13.86
C GLN A 11 -2.48 12.99 -12.52
N VAL A 12 -1.59 12.01 -12.45
CA VAL A 12 -0.81 11.71 -11.24
C VAL A 12 0.15 12.87 -10.96
N LEU A 13 0.90 13.33 -11.96
CA LEU A 13 1.81 14.47 -11.82
C LEU A 13 1.08 15.72 -11.34
N TYR A 14 -0.09 16.02 -11.93
CA TYR A 14 -0.94 17.14 -11.51
C TYR A 14 -1.37 17.03 -10.04
N GLN A 15 -1.84 15.87 -9.60
CA GLN A 15 -2.30 15.66 -8.22
C GLN A 15 -1.16 15.76 -7.20
N ILE A 16 0.02 15.21 -7.54
CA ILE A 16 1.22 15.33 -6.70
C ILE A 16 1.61 16.79 -6.56
N GLY A 17 1.71 17.53 -7.68
CA GLY A 17 2.07 18.94 -7.67
C GLY A 17 1.10 19.81 -6.87
N ALA A 18 -0.21 19.54 -6.99
CA ALA A 18 -1.23 20.25 -6.22
C ALA A 18 -1.07 20.05 -4.70
N LEU A 19 -0.86 18.81 -4.25
CA LEU A 19 -0.64 18.52 -2.82
C LEU A 19 0.72 19.05 -2.34
N ALA A 20 1.77 18.88 -3.13
CA ALA A 20 3.12 19.35 -2.80
C ALA A 20 3.14 20.85 -2.53
N ALA A 21 2.44 21.65 -3.36
CA ALA A 21 2.32 23.09 -3.16
C ALA A 21 1.63 23.44 -1.82
N ILE A 22 0.56 22.72 -1.45
CA ILE A 22 -0.15 22.92 -0.17
C ILE A 22 0.74 22.54 1.02
N VAL A 23 1.45 21.41 0.94
CA VAL A 23 2.35 20.93 1.99
C VAL A 23 3.50 21.92 2.21
N HIS A 24 4.12 22.39 1.13
CA HIS A 24 5.18 23.40 1.18
C HIS A 24 4.69 24.72 1.81
N ALA A 25 3.48 25.19 1.46
CA ALA A 25 2.91 26.40 2.06
C ALA A 25 2.67 26.29 3.57
N GLN A 26 2.58 25.07 4.11
CA GLN A 26 2.47 24.80 5.55
C GLN A 26 3.82 24.47 6.22
N GLY A 27 4.94 24.57 5.49
CA GLY A 27 6.28 24.25 6.00
C GLY A 27 6.52 22.75 6.18
N GLY A 28 5.70 21.90 5.55
CA GLY A 28 5.87 20.45 5.57
C GLY A 28 6.66 19.94 4.36
N GLU A 29 6.88 18.62 4.35
CA GLU A 29 7.52 17.89 3.25
C GLU A 29 6.61 16.74 2.81
N LEU A 30 6.37 16.61 1.50
CA LEU A 30 5.62 15.49 0.95
C LEU A 30 6.56 14.28 0.89
N ARG A 31 6.23 13.19 1.58
CA ARG A 31 7.16 12.06 1.77
C ARG A 31 6.91 10.86 0.85
N HIS A 32 5.67 10.66 0.41
CA HIS A 32 5.32 9.47 -0.36
C HIS A 32 4.10 9.69 -1.26
N VAL A 33 3.98 8.81 -2.25
CA VAL A 33 2.81 8.71 -3.13
C VAL A 33 2.27 7.30 -3.06
N LYS A 34 0.96 7.19 -2.81
CA LYS A 34 0.22 5.93 -2.87
C LYS A 34 -0.99 6.11 -3.80
N PRO A 35 -1.08 5.39 -4.94
CA PRO A 35 -2.27 5.42 -5.76
C PRO A 35 -3.52 5.00 -4.99
N HIS A 36 -4.68 5.51 -5.36
CA HIS A 36 -5.92 5.26 -4.64
C HIS A 36 -6.83 4.25 -5.37
N GLY A 37 -7.57 3.45 -4.60
CA GLY A 37 -8.74 2.70 -5.07
C GLY A 37 -8.48 1.80 -6.28
N MET A 38 -9.25 2.01 -7.35
CA MET A 38 -9.10 1.21 -8.57
C MET A 38 -7.76 1.42 -9.26
N LEU A 39 -7.21 2.64 -9.23
CA LEU A 39 -5.91 2.93 -9.84
C LEU A 39 -4.81 2.08 -9.20
N TYR A 40 -4.83 1.97 -7.87
CA TYR A 40 -3.94 1.10 -7.11
C TYR A 40 -4.06 -0.37 -7.53
N ASN A 41 -5.29 -0.89 -7.58
CA ASN A 41 -5.54 -2.29 -7.90
C ASN A 41 -5.14 -2.64 -9.34
N GLN A 42 -5.35 -1.72 -10.29
CA GLN A 42 -4.94 -1.91 -11.68
C GLN A 42 -3.42 -1.81 -11.83
N ALA A 43 -2.80 -0.78 -11.23
CA ALA A 43 -1.35 -0.61 -11.25
C ALA A 43 -0.60 -1.75 -10.56
N ALA A 44 -1.25 -2.50 -9.67
CA ALA A 44 -0.65 -3.68 -9.09
C ALA A 44 -0.42 -4.81 -10.12
N LYS A 45 -1.15 -4.81 -11.25
CA LYS A 45 -1.18 -5.91 -12.23
C LYS A 45 -0.82 -5.49 -13.65
N GLU A 46 -1.00 -4.21 -14.01
CA GLU A 46 -0.84 -3.71 -15.38
C GLU A 46 0.49 -2.93 -15.51
N PRO A 47 1.54 -3.51 -16.14
CA PRO A 47 2.85 -2.88 -16.23
C PRO A 47 2.85 -1.48 -16.89
N PRO A 48 2.11 -1.22 -17.99
CA PRO A 48 2.09 0.11 -18.60
C PRO A 48 1.51 1.19 -17.67
N LEU A 49 0.58 0.80 -16.81
CA LEU A 49 -0.04 1.71 -15.85
C LEU A 49 0.88 1.99 -14.67
N ALA A 50 1.53 0.93 -14.15
CA ALA A 50 2.56 1.04 -13.12
C ALA A 50 3.72 1.94 -13.57
N ASP A 51 4.20 1.77 -14.80
CA ASP A 51 5.25 2.59 -15.41
C ASP A 51 4.86 4.07 -15.45
N ALA A 52 3.67 4.39 -15.96
CA ALA A 52 3.19 5.76 -16.04
C ALA A 52 3.10 6.44 -14.67
N ILE A 53 2.66 5.72 -13.63
CA ILE A 53 2.59 6.24 -12.26
C ILE A 53 3.99 6.46 -11.70
N ALA A 54 4.88 5.47 -11.79
CA ALA A 54 6.24 5.57 -11.26
C ALA A 54 7.04 6.68 -11.95
N ARG A 55 6.89 6.82 -13.26
CA ARG A 55 7.49 7.93 -14.04
C ARG A 55 6.97 9.28 -13.56
N ALA A 56 5.66 9.42 -13.32
CA ALA A 56 5.08 10.66 -12.81
C ALA A 56 5.58 11.02 -11.41
N VAL A 57 5.76 10.02 -10.53
CA VAL A 57 6.31 10.23 -9.18
C VAL A 57 7.76 10.71 -9.27
N ARG A 58 8.61 10.02 -10.04
CA ARG A 58 10.00 10.42 -10.29
C ARG A 58 10.11 11.84 -10.84
N ASP A 59 9.27 12.19 -11.81
CA ASP A 59 9.31 13.51 -12.45
C ASP A 59 8.76 14.62 -11.55
N ALA A 60 7.91 14.27 -10.59
CA ALA A 60 7.45 15.22 -9.57
C ALA A 60 8.57 15.51 -8.56
N ASP A 61 9.17 14.45 -8.02
CA ASP A 61 10.30 14.49 -7.08
C ASP A 61 10.86 13.07 -6.91
N ALA A 62 12.15 12.89 -7.18
CA ALA A 62 12.82 11.58 -7.13
C ALA A 62 13.04 11.06 -5.70
N ASP A 63 12.94 11.92 -4.68
CA ASP A 63 13.08 11.55 -3.27
C ASP A 63 11.77 11.02 -2.66
N LEU A 64 10.65 11.13 -3.40
CA LEU A 64 9.36 10.57 -2.96
C LEU A 64 9.40 9.05 -2.88
N VAL A 65 8.84 8.52 -1.80
CA VAL A 65 8.62 7.08 -1.65
C VAL A 65 7.38 6.64 -2.44
N LEU A 66 7.52 5.64 -3.32
CA LEU A 66 6.38 5.01 -3.99
C LEU A 66 5.85 3.83 -3.17
N VAL A 67 4.62 3.96 -2.69
CA VAL A 67 3.91 2.91 -1.94
C VAL A 67 3.01 2.12 -2.88
N GLY A 68 3.15 0.80 -2.88
CA GLY A 68 2.36 -0.11 -3.71
C GLY A 68 2.15 -1.46 -3.06
N LEU A 69 1.23 -2.27 -3.61
CA LEU A 69 0.95 -3.60 -3.09
C LEU A 69 2.22 -4.46 -3.10
N ALA A 70 2.45 -5.22 -2.04
CA ALA A 70 3.58 -6.14 -1.97
C ALA A 70 3.65 -7.06 -3.21
N GLY A 71 4.84 -7.18 -3.80
CA GLY A 71 5.10 -8.01 -4.98
C GLY A 71 4.47 -7.53 -6.31
N SER A 72 3.91 -6.32 -6.35
CA SER A 72 3.13 -5.84 -7.49
C SER A 72 3.95 -5.17 -8.61
N GLU A 73 3.33 -4.97 -9.77
CA GLU A 73 3.94 -4.24 -10.90
C GLU A 73 4.33 -2.80 -10.54
N LEU A 74 3.57 -2.14 -9.66
CA LEU A 74 3.90 -0.78 -9.19
C LEU A 74 5.24 -0.73 -8.43
N ILE A 75 5.53 -1.77 -7.64
CA ILE A 75 6.81 -1.89 -6.93
C ILE A 75 7.95 -2.13 -7.93
N ARG A 76 7.73 -3.00 -8.93
CA ARG A 76 8.71 -3.24 -10.01
C ARG A 76 9.00 -1.96 -10.81
N ALA A 77 7.97 -1.20 -11.16
CA ALA A 77 8.10 0.06 -11.88
C ALA A 77 8.84 1.12 -11.04
N GLY A 78 8.53 1.25 -9.75
CA GLY A 78 9.27 2.15 -8.86
C GLY A 78 10.77 1.83 -8.81
N GLN A 79 11.10 0.55 -8.65
CA GLN A 79 12.50 0.08 -8.65
C GLN A 79 13.20 0.32 -9.99
N HIS A 80 12.49 0.14 -11.12
CA HIS A 80 13.03 0.43 -12.45
C HIS A 80 13.45 1.89 -12.59
N TYR A 81 12.69 2.82 -12.01
CA TYR A 81 13.00 4.25 -11.98
C TYR A 81 13.87 4.68 -10.79
N GLN A 82 14.44 3.73 -10.04
CA GLN A 82 15.31 3.98 -8.89
C GLN A 82 14.63 4.77 -7.75
N LEU A 83 13.30 4.76 -7.69
CA LEU A 83 12.56 5.33 -6.57
C LEU A 83 12.72 4.45 -5.32
N THR A 84 12.71 5.09 -4.15
CA THR A 84 12.51 4.35 -2.90
C THR A 84 11.09 3.78 -2.90
N THR A 85 10.95 2.46 -2.82
CA THR A 85 9.64 1.81 -2.74
C THR A 85 9.33 1.31 -1.34
N ARG A 86 8.04 1.28 -0.98
CA ARG A 86 7.54 0.57 0.20
C ARG A 86 6.37 -0.35 -0.16
N GLN A 87 6.52 -1.62 0.19
CA GLN A 87 5.54 -2.67 -0.04
C GLN A 87 4.49 -2.66 1.06
N GLU A 88 3.27 -2.36 0.65
CA GLU A 88 2.11 -2.27 1.52
C GLU A 88 1.40 -3.62 1.63
N VAL A 89 0.98 -3.93 2.85
CA VAL A 89 0.06 -5.01 3.17
C VAL A 89 -1.20 -4.47 3.87
N PHE A 90 -2.28 -5.23 3.81
CA PHE A 90 -3.58 -4.90 4.35
C PHE A 90 -3.97 -5.85 5.48
N ALA A 91 -4.31 -5.29 6.63
CA ALA A 91 -4.72 -6.05 7.81
C ALA A 91 -6.06 -6.77 7.61
N ASP A 92 -6.99 -6.12 6.91
CA ASP A 92 -8.41 -6.45 6.86
C ASP A 92 -8.86 -7.02 5.50
N ARG A 93 -7.91 -7.36 4.62
CA ARG A 93 -8.19 -7.90 3.29
C ARG A 93 -7.76 -9.35 3.19
N GLY A 94 -8.55 -10.13 2.46
CA GLY A 94 -8.17 -11.48 2.05
C GLY A 94 -7.13 -11.45 0.93
N TYR A 95 -6.27 -12.48 0.91
CA TYR A 95 -5.21 -12.65 -0.08
C TYR A 95 -5.43 -13.88 -0.97
N GLN A 96 -4.93 -13.81 -2.19
CA GLN A 96 -4.79 -14.93 -3.11
C GLN A 96 -3.43 -15.60 -2.92
N ALA A 97 -3.26 -16.80 -3.49
CA ALA A 97 -2.01 -17.57 -3.38
C ALA A 97 -0.78 -16.86 -4.00
N ASP A 98 -1.01 -15.94 -4.93
CA ASP A 98 0.01 -15.10 -5.55
C ASP A 98 0.38 -13.84 -4.74
N GLY A 99 -0.23 -13.66 -3.55
CA GLY A 99 -0.02 -12.50 -2.69
C GLY A 99 -0.83 -11.26 -3.10
N SER A 100 -1.64 -11.34 -4.17
CA SER A 100 -2.55 -10.26 -4.53
C SER A 100 -3.81 -10.27 -3.66
N LEU A 101 -4.51 -9.13 -3.60
CA LEU A 101 -5.74 -9.03 -2.81
C LEU A 101 -6.92 -9.71 -3.52
N VAL A 102 -7.76 -10.37 -2.73
CA VAL A 102 -9.05 -10.90 -3.19
C VAL A 102 -9.94 -9.73 -3.64
N PRO A 103 -10.54 -9.75 -4.84
CA PRO A 103 -11.42 -8.68 -5.33
C PRO A 103 -12.58 -8.39 -4.37
N ARG A 104 -12.90 -7.11 -4.14
CA ARG A 104 -13.93 -6.69 -3.16
C ARG A 104 -15.32 -7.31 -3.35
N SER A 105 -15.65 -7.74 -4.56
CA SER A 105 -16.94 -8.36 -4.88
C SER A 105 -17.01 -9.86 -4.55
N GLN A 106 -15.91 -10.48 -4.12
CA GLN A 106 -15.83 -11.90 -3.85
C GLN A 106 -15.95 -12.21 -2.35
N PRO A 107 -16.53 -13.36 -1.97
CA PRO A 107 -16.51 -13.83 -0.59
C PRO A 107 -15.08 -13.91 -0.04
N GLY A 108 -14.89 -13.52 1.22
CA GLY A 108 -13.58 -13.50 1.87
C GLY A 108 -12.67 -12.35 1.47
N ALA A 109 -13.17 -11.35 0.73
CA ALA A 109 -12.40 -10.16 0.38
C ALA A 109 -12.08 -9.25 1.57
N LEU A 110 -12.92 -9.28 2.61
CA LEU A 110 -12.81 -8.50 3.83
C LEU A 110 -12.78 -9.43 5.05
N ILE A 111 -11.96 -9.07 6.02
CA ILE A 111 -11.88 -9.71 7.33
C ILE A 111 -12.61 -8.81 8.32
N GLU A 112 -13.78 -9.25 8.78
CA GLU A 112 -14.61 -8.49 9.74
C GLU A 112 -14.15 -8.69 11.19
N SER A 113 -13.46 -9.79 11.48
CA SER A 113 -12.94 -10.09 12.81
C SER A 113 -11.63 -9.33 13.07
N GLU A 114 -11.66 -8.42 14.04
CA GLU A 114 -10.45 -7.73 14.50
C GLU A 114 -9.34 -8.67 14.95
N GLU A 115 -9.69 -9.80 15.56
CA GLU A 115 -8.72 -10.80 16.02
C GLU A 115 -8.01 -11.45 14.83
N GLN A 116 -8.76 -11.80 13.79
CA GLN A 116 -8.18 -12.36 12.56
C GLN A 116 -7.31 -11.32 11.84
N ALA A 117 -7.77 -10.07 11.72
CA ALA A 117 -7.00 -9.00 11.10
C ALA A 117 -5.70 -8.71 11.87
N LEU A 118 -5.74 -8.73 13.20
CA LEU A 118 -4.56 -8.58 14.06
C LEU A 118 -3.58 -9.74 13.87
N ALA A 119 -4.06 -10.99 13.92
CA ALA A 119 -3.23 -12.18 13.74
C ALA A 119 -2.57 -12.18 12.36
N GLN A 120 -3.33 -11.85 11.30
CA GLN A 120 -2.82 -11.71 9.94
C GLN A 120 -1.73 -10.64 9.86
N THR A 121 -1.96 -9.46 10.47
CA THR A 121 -0.99 -8.37 10.44
C THR A 121 0.32 -8.75 11.12
N LEU A 122 0.25 -9.40 12.27
CA LEU A 122 1.44 -9.88 12.98
C LEU A 122 2.20 -10.92 12.15
N GLU A 123 1.48 -11.84 11.50
CA GLU A 123 2.10 -12.86 10.65
C GLU A 123 2.83 -12.24 9.46
N MET A 124 2.24 -11.23 8.81
CA MET A 124 2.87 -10.51 7.71
C MET A 124 4.11 -9.75 8.16
N VAL A 125 4.04 -9.02 9.28
CA VAL A 125 5.15 -8.21 9.79
C VAL A 125 6.30 -9.06 10.32
N GLN A 126 6.00 -10.16 11.01
CA GLN A 126 7.03 -10.98 11.67
C GLN A 126 7.61 -12.07 10.76
N HIS A 127 6.79 -12.60 9.84
CA HIS A 127 7.15 -13.80 9.06
C HIS A 127 7.09 -13.59 7.54
N ASN A 128 6.77 -12.38 7.06
CA ASN A 128 6.67 -12.05 5.63
C ASN A 128 5.76 -13.01 4.83
N ARG A 129 4.64 -13.43 5.44
CA ARG A 129 3.68 -14.31 4.79
C ARG A 129 2.25 -14.06 5.25
N VAL A 130 1.30 -14.47 4.42
CA VAL A 130 -0.14 -14.39 4.69
C VAL A 130 -0.85 -15.66 4.24
N ARG A 131 -1.89 -16.06 4.96
CA ARG A 131 -2.73 -17.19 4.58
C ARG A 131 -3.69 -16.74 3.48
N SER A 132 -3.60 -17.36 2.32
CA SER A 132 -4.51 -17.10 1.20
C SER A 132 -5.88 -17.75 1.40
N LEU A 133 -6.85 -17.37 0.56
CA LEU A 133 -8.21 -17.92 0.56
C LEU A 133 -8.24 -19.43 0.28
N SER A 134 -7.27 -19.97 -0.48
CA SER A 134 -7.11 -21.41 -0.72
C SER A 134 -6.48 -22.15 0.47
N GLY A 135 -6.02 -21.41 1.49
CA GLY A 135 -5.29 -21.94 2.62
C GLY A 135 -3.80 -22.15 2.36
N GLU A 136 -3.24 -21.64 1.27
CA GLU A 136 -1.79 -21.69 1.03
C GLU A 136 -1.10 -20.47 1.66
N TRP A 137 0.19 -20.58 1.99
CA TRP A 137 0.98 -19.44 2.44
C TRP A 137 1.52 -18.66 1.23
N ALA A 138 1.13 -17.40 1.11
CA ALA A 138 1.69 -16.47 0.13
C ALA A 138 2.77 -15.61 0.78
N HIS A 139 3.89 -15.40 0.09
CA HIS A 139 4.96 -14.52 0.57
C HIS A 139 4.59 -13.05 0.33
N VAL A 140 4.71 -12.21 1.35
CA VAL A 140 4.45 -10.77 1.27
C VAL A 140 5.50 -10.02 2.08
N LYS A 141 6.12 -8.98 1.50
CA LYS A 141 7.01 -8.08 2.25
C LYS A 141 6.17 -6.98 2.89
N ALA A 142 6.12 -6.93 4.21
CA ALA A 142 5.31 -5.95 4.94
C ALA A 142 6.18 -4.78 5.42
N GLU A 143 6.27 -3.72 4.61
CA GLU A 143 7.02 -2.50 4.97
C GLU A 143 6.10 -1.37 5.47
N THR A 144 4.81 -1.44 5.13
CA THR A 144 3.77 -0.59 5.70
C THR A 144 2.44 -1.34 5.75
N VAL A 145 1.63 -1.06 6.77
CA VAL A 145 0.32 -1.70 6.97
C VAL A 145 -0.78 -0.67 6.76
N CYS A 146 -1.65 -0.92 5.79
CA CYS A 146 -2.82 -0.07 5.55
C CYS A 146 -3.88 -0.30 6.64
N LEU A 147 -4.33 0.80 7.26
CA LEU A 147 -5.47 0.82 8.17
C LEU A 147 -6.60 1.63 7.52
N HIS A 148 -7.78 1.03 7.42
CA HIS A 148 -8.99 1.72 6.99
C HIS A 148 -9.58 2.50 8.16
N GLY A 149 -9.94 3.77 7.92
CA GLY A 149 -10.41 4.72 8.95
C GLY A 149 -11.93 4.93 8.98
N ASP A 150 -12.66 4.28 8.07
CA ASP A 150 -14.07 4.52 7.77
C ASP A 150 -15.04 3.60 8.54
N GLY A 151 -14.55 2.53 9.16
CA GLY A 151 -15.35 1.62 9.98
C GLY A 151 -15.61 2.15 11.40
N ALA A 152 -16.77 1.81 11.98
CA ALA A 152 -17.13 2.20 13.35
C ALA A 152 -16.09 1.77 14.41
N HIS A 153 -15.33 0.70 14.14
CA HIS A 153 -14.29 0.14 15.01
C HIS A 153 -12.85 0.44 14.53
N ALA A 154 -12.67 1.28 13.51
CA ALA A 154 -11.37 1.55 12.92
C ALA A 154 -10.34 2.09 13.92
N LEU A 155 -10.75 3.02 14.79
CA LEU A 155 -9.89 3.61 15.81
C LEU A 155 -9.49 2.59 16.89
N ASP A 156 -10.43 1.76 17.32
CA ASP A 156 -10.19 0.74 18.34
C ASP A 156 -9.24 -0.34 17.81
N PHE A 157 -9.43 -0.76 16.55
CA PHE A 157 -8.50 -1.66 15.87
C PHE A 157 -7.09 -1.05 15.77
N ALA A 158 -6.97 0.21 15.35
CA ALA A 158 -5.67 0.88 15.24
C ALA A 158 -4.93 0.95 16.61
N ARG A 159 -5.65 1.27 17.69
CA ARG A 159 -5.10 1.26 19.06
C ARG A 159 -4.64 -0.13 19.48
N ARG A 160 -5.47 -1.14 19.23
CA ARG A 160 -5.17 -2.53 19.56
C ARG A 160 -3.96 -3.05 18.79
N LEU A 161 -3.86 -2.74 17.50
CA LEU A 161 -2.71 -3.10 16.68
C LEU A 161 -1.43 -2.45 17.21
N ARG A 162 -1.46 -1.15 17.52
CA ARG A 162 -0.31 -0.44 18.07
C ARG A 162 0.14 -1.01 19.43
N ALA A 163 -0.80 -1.35 20.30
CA ALA A 163 -0.50 -2.00 21.58
C ALA A 163 0.11 -3.40 21.38
N ALA A 164 -0.40 -4.16 20.41
CA ALA A 164 0.12 -5.50 20.10
C ALA A 164 1.53 -5.46 19.50
N PHE A 165 1.85 -4.45 18.70
CA PHE A 165 3.19 -4.17 18.19
C PHE A 165 4.15 -3.79 19.32
N ALA A 166 3.76 -2.86 20.19
CA ALA A 166 4.56 -2.47 21.36
C ALA A 166 4.87 -3.67 22.27
N GLY A 167 3.88 -4.52 22.55
CA GLY A 167 4.06 -5.74 23.35
C GLY A 167 4.96 -6.81 22.70
N ARG A 168 5.32 -6.64 21.42
CA ARG A 168 6.22 -7.52 20.64
C ARG A 168 7.51 -6.84 20.21
N ASN A 169 7.78 -5.63 20.70
CA ASN A 169 8.93 -4.81 20.29
C ASN A 169 8.98 -4.56 18.78
N ILE A 170 7.82 -4.41 18.14
CA ILE A 170 7.71 -3.95 16.76
C ILE A 170 7.55 -2.43 16.81
N ASP A 171 8.53 -1.71 16.27
CA ASP A 171 8.48 -0.25 16.23
C ASP A 171 7.58 0.26 15.10
N VAL A 172 6.96 1.42 15.34
CA VAL A 172 6.13 2.11 14.35
C VAL A 172 6.78 3.45 14.06
N SER A 173 7.54 3.48 12.97
CA SER A 173 8.20 4.69 12.49
C SER A 173 7.88 4.95 11.01
N ALA A 174 8.02 6.22 10.62
CA ALA A 174 8.05 6.66 9.23
C ALA A 174 9.48 6.80 8.70
N ASP A 175 10.48 6.64 9.57
CA ASP A 175 11.90 6.76 9.22
C ASP A 175 12.29 5.69 8.19
N LEU A 176 13.19 6.07 7.29
CA LEU A 176 13.64 5.19 6.21
C LEU A 176 14.95 4.45 6.55
N GLU A 177 15.45 4.63 7.78
CA GLU A 177 16.70 4.07 8.32
C GLU A 177 16.56 2.62 8.80
#